data_AF-A0A0H4JCH5-F1
#
_entry.id   AF-A0A0H4JCH5-F1
#
_cell.length_a   1.000
_cell.length_b   1.000
_cell.length_c   1.000
_cell.angle_alpha   90.00
_cell.angle_beta   90.00
_cell.angle_gamma   90.00
#
_symmetry.space_group_name_H-M   'P 1'
#
loop_
_entity.id
_entity.type
_entity.pdbx_description
1 polymer ?
#
loop_
_entity_poly.entity_id
_entity_poly.type
_entity_poly.pdbx_seq_one_letter_code
_entity_poly.pdbx_strand_id
1 'polypeptide(L)' 'MAKSLKKKVLVKVAKKAVKKADVKKKKVAKVLKFAKKVVAKKAPSKMKVARKIAKKAVKKAA' A
#
# COMPACT_ATOMS: atom_id res chain seq x y z
N MET A 1 -2.53 18.94 -12.03
CA MET A 1 -3.03 17.54 -11.92
C MET A 1 -2.05 16.48 -11.39
N ALA A 2 -0.73 16.61 -11.59
CA ALA A 2 0.21 15.47 -11.48
C ALA A 2 0.45 14.87 -10.07
N LYS A 3 0.41 15.64 -8.98
CA LYS A 3 0.71 15.11 -7.62
C LYS A 3 -0.48 14.43 -6.94
N SER A 4 -1.69 14.97 -7.13
CA SER A 4 -2.92 14.43 -6.52
C SER A 4 -3.34 13.10 -7.14
N LEU A 5 -3.30 13.00 -8.47
CA LEU A 5 -3.56 11.74 -9.19
C LEU A 5 -2.56 10.64 -8.80
N LYS A 6 -1.25 10.97 -8.70
CA LYS A 6 -0.22 10.03 -8.25
C LYS A 6 -0.47 9.52 -6.82
N LYS A 7 -0.92 10.37 -5.89
CA LYS A 7 -1.32 9.93 -4.54
C LYS A 7 -2.54 9.01 -4.58
N LYS A 8 -3.56 9.35 -5.37
CA LYS A 8 -4.79 8.55 -5.52
C LYS A 8 -4.49 7.15 -6.08
N VAL A 9 -3.57 7.05 -7.05
CA VAL A 9 -3.10 5.77 -7.62
C VAL A 9 -2.38 4.93 -6.56
N LEU A 10 -1.50 5.52 -5.75
CA LEU A 10 -0.79 4.78 -4.69
C LEU A 10 -1.74 4.24 -3.62
N VAL A 11 -2.76 5.02 -3.26
CA VAL A 11 -3.81 4.57 -2.33
C VAL A 11 -4.63 3.43 -2.93
N LYS A 12 -5.00 3.51 -4.22
CA LYS A 12 -5.77 2.46 -4.91
C LYS A 12 -4.96 1.16 -5.02
N VAL A 13 -3.67 1.25 -5.33
CA VAL A 13 -2.74 0.11 -5.39
C VAL A 13 -2.56 -0.51 -4.01
N ALA A 14 -2.37 0.29 -2.96
CA ALA A 14 -2.26 -0.21 -1.59
C ALA A 14 -3.54 -0.94 -1.15
N LYS A 15 -4.72 -0.36 -1.39
CA LYS A 15 -6.01 -1.02 -1.07
C LYS A 15 -6.18 -2.34 -1.82
N LYS A 16 -5.88 -2.39 -3.13
CA LYS A 16 -5.95 -3.65 -3.92
C LYS A 16 -4.97 -4.70 -3.41
N ALA A 17 -3.75 -4.30 -3.05
CA ALA A 17 -2.75 -5.21 -2.51
C ALA A 17 -3.18 -5.79 -1.15
N VAL A 18 -3.76 -4.96 -0.28
CA VAL A 18 -4.28 -5.36 1.02
C VAL A 18 -5.49 -6.31 0.88
N LYS A 19 -6.44 -6.02 -0.03
CA LYS A 19 -7.56 -6.92 -0.35
C LYS A 19 -7.09 -8.28 -0.90
N LYS A 20 -6.18 -8.28 -1.89
CA LYS A 20 -5.62 -9.53 -2.47
C LYS A 20 -4.82 -10.35 -1.46
N ALA A 21 -4.21 -9.69 -0.49
CA ALA A 21 -3.39 -10.36 0.50
C ALA A 21 -4.20 -10.97 1.67
N ASP A 22 -5.53 -10.80 1.69
CA ASP A 22 -6.47 -11.33 2.69
C ASP A 22 -5.94 -11.17 4.12
N VAL A 23 -6.10 -9.96 4.65
CA VAL A 23 -5.52 -9.52 5.94
C VAL A 23 -6.02 -10.33 7.13
N LYS A 24 -7.21 -10.96 6.99
CA LYS A 24 -7.78 -11.83 8.02
C LYS A 24 -7.13 -13.22 8.03
N LYS A 25 -6.68 -13.71 6.87
CA LYS A 25 -6.02 -15.03 6.75
C LYS A 25 -4.50 -14.98 6.87
N LYS A 26 -3.86 -13.84 6.56
CA LYS A 26 -2.40 -13.69 6.62
C LYS A 26 -1.96 -12.78 7.75
N LYS A 27 -0.85 -13.15 8.41
CA LYS A 27 -0.16 -12.29 9.39
C LYS A 27 0.02 -10.87 8.83
N VAL A 28 -0.43 -9.86 9.56
CA VAL A 28 -0.38 -8.43 9.21
C VAL A 28 1.02 -8.01 8.71
N ALA A 29 2.07 -8.56 9.31
CA ALA A 29 3.46 -8.32 8.89
C ALA A 29 3.76 -8.76 7.44
N LYS A 30 3.23 -9.91 6.99
CA LYS A 30 3.39 -10.39 5.59
C LYS A 30 2.62 -9.49 4.62
N VAL A 31 1.40 -9.10 4.99
CA VAL A 31 0.57 -8.17 4.18
C VAL A 31 1.26 -6.81 4.04
N LEU A 32 1.87 -6.31 5.12
CA LEU A 32 2.56 -5.04 5.14
C LEU A 32 3.86 -5.06 4.33
N LYS A 33 4.62 -6.16 4.36
CA LYS A 33 5.78 -6.38 3.46
C LYS A 33 5.33 -6.41 1.99
N PHE A 34 4.25 -7.13 1.67
CA PHE A 34 3.71 -7.21 0.31
C PHE A 34 3.23 -5.85 -0.21
N ALA A 35 2.39 -5.15 0.56
CA ALA A 35 1.89 -3.83 0.19
C ALA A 35 3.04 -2.82 0.00
N LYS A 36 4.07 -2.84 0.86
CA LYS A 36 5.28 -2.01 0.68
C LYS A 36 5.99 -2.33 -0.63
N LYS A 37 6.18 -3.60 -0.99
CA LYS A 37 6.87 -4.01 -2.23
C LYS A 37 6.09 -3.55 -3.47
N VAL A 38 4.77 -3.73 -3.48
CA VAL A 38 3.91 -3.34 -4.61
C VAL A 38 3.89 -1.82 -4.79
N VAL A 39 3.74 -1.07 -3.70
CA VAL A 39 3.70 0.41 -3.77
C VAL A 39 5.09 0.97 -4.10
N ALA A 40 6.18 0.37 -3.61
CA ALA A 40 7.55 0.77 -3.95
C ALA A 40 7.90 0.52 -5.43
N LYS A 41 7.44 -0.60 -6.01
CA LYS A 41 7.65 -0.88 -7.45
C LYS A 41 6.93 0.13 -8.36
N LYS A 42 5.83 0.73 -7.88
CA LYS A 42 5.04 1.72 -8.64
C LYS A 42 5.44 3.18 -8.37
N ALA A 43 6.03 3.47 -7.21
CA ALA A 43 6.55 4.80 -6.87
C ALA A 43 7.89 4.72 -6.11
N PRO A 44 8.98 4.39 -6.81
CA PRO A 44 10.31 4.27 -6.20
C PRO A 44 10.79 5.62 -5.62
N SER A 45 10.51 6.73 -6.31
CA SER A 45 10.95 8.08 -5.90
C SER A 45 10.22 8.67 -4.68
N LYS A 46 9.16 8.02 -4.17
CA LYS A 46 8.36 8.52 -3.02
C LYS A 46 8.19 7.46 -1.94
N MET A 47 9.26 6.73 -1.64
CA MET A 47 9.29 5.63 -0.67
C MET A 47 8.68 5.98 0.70
N LYS A 48 8.95 7.17 1.25
CA LYS A 48 8.39 7.60 2.56
C LYS A 48 6.86 7.71 2.53
N VAL A 49 6.31 8.30 1.47
CA VAL A 49 4.85 8.48 1.29
C VAL A 49 4.18 7.13 1.01
N ALA A 50 4.79 6.32 0.14
CA ALA A 50 4.37 4.95 -0.15
C ALA A 50 4.28 4.10 1.12
N ARG A 51 5.31 4.13 1.98
CA ARG A 51 5.32 3.42 3.28
C ARG A 51 4.19 3.88 4.20
N LYS A 52 3.95 5.19 4.33
CA LYS A 52 2.84 5.73 5.15
C LYS A 52 1.48 5.27 4.63
N ILE A 53 1.27 5.28 3.31
CA ILE A 53 0.01 4.83 2.69
C ILE A 53 -0.18 3.32 2.90
N ALA A 54 0.85 2.51 2.70
CA ALA A 54 0.77 1.06 2.92
C ALA A 54 0.46 0.73 4.39
N LYS A 55 1.14 1.37 5.35
CA LYS A 55 0.84 1.21 6.79
C LYS A 55 -0.62 1.57 7.12
N LYS A 56 -1.12 2.73 6.65
CA LYS A 56 -2.51 3.15 6.87
C LYS A 56 -3.51 2.20 6.23
N ALA A 57 -3.25 1.73 5.01
CA ALA A 57 -4.14 0.80 4.31
C ALA A 57 -4.25 -0.55 5.01
N VAL A 58 -3.12 -1.09 5.51
CA VAL A 58 -3.11 -2.33 6.29
C VAL A 58 -3.81 -2.13 7.63
N LYS A 59 -3.54 -1.03 8.36
CA LYS A 59 -4.20 -0.73 9.64
C LYS A 59 -5.71 -0.51 9.53
N LYS A 60 -6.22 -0.08 8.37
CA LYS A 60 -7.67 0.08 8.13
C LYS A 60 -8.38 -1.23 7.77
N ALA A 61 -7.63 -2.29 7.49
CA ALA A 61 -8.15 -3.54 6.94
C ALA A 61 -7.84 -4.76 7.81
N ALA A 62 -6.82 -4.67 8.67
CA ALA A 62 -6.73 -5.45 9.90
C ALA A 62 -7.74 -4.89 10.89
#